data_AF-A0AAD3MNN2-F1
#
_entry.id   AF-A0AAD3MNN2-F1
#
_cell.length_a   1.000
_cell.length_b   1.000
_cell.length_c   1.000
_cell.angle_alpha   90.00
_cell.angle_beta   90.00
_cell.angle_gamma   90.00
#
_symmetry.space_group_name_H-M   'P 1'
#
loop_
_entity.id
_entity.type
_entity.pdbx_description
1 polymer ?
#
loop_
_entity_poly.entity_id
_entity_poly.type
_entity_poly.pdbx_seq_one_letter_code
_entity_poly.pdbx_strand_id
1 'polypeptide(L)' 'MKILLLTLLLVLLCSTQVLTLRCYTCQGENCKVETVCQDTAQYCKTYSRGDDISRTCEEICVADDFTTCCESDLCET' A
#
# COMPACT_ATOMS: atom_id res chain seq x y z
N MET A 1 16.54 26.49 28.06
CA MET A 1 16.48 25.03 27.88
C MET A 1 15.06 24.47 27.68
N LYS A 2 13.99 25.10 28.19
CA LYS A 2 12.59 24.62 28.00
C LYS A 2 12.05 24.74 26.56
N ILE A 3 12.43 25.78 25.83
CA ILE A 3 11.91 26.03 24.46
C ILE A 3 12.39 24.98 23.46
N LEU A 4 13.65 24.55 23.60
CA LEU A 4 14.24 23.47 22.78
C LEU A 4 13.50 22.14 22.93
N LEU A 5 13.08 21.81 24.15
CA LEU A 5 12.31 20.58 24.43
C LEU A 5 10.92 20.65 23.78
N LEU A 6 10.25 21.80 23.86
CA LEU A 6 8.95 22.04 23.22
C LEU A 6 9.03 21.93 21.70
N THR A 7 10.04 22.51 21.07
CA THR A 7 10.23 22.41 19.62
C THR A 7 10.53 20.97 19.18
N LEU A 8 11.28 20.21 19.98
CA LEU A 8 11.60 18.81 19.67
C LEU A 8 10.34 17.93 19.74
N LEU A 9 9.49 18.14 20.76
CA LEU A 9 8.21 17.44 20.92
C LEU A 9 7.26 17.72 19.74
N LEU A 10 7.15 18.97 19.30
CA LEU A 10 6.33 19.36 18.14
C LEU A 10 6.79 18.68 16.84
N VAL A 11 8.11 18.55 16.63
CA VAL A 11 8.65 17.88 15.45
C VAL A 11 8.36 16.37 15.48
N LEU A 12 8.50 15.73 16.64
CA LEU A 12 8.19 14.30 16.84
C LEU A 12 6.71 13.95 16.59
N LEU A 13 5.79 14.84 16.99
CA LEU A 13 4.35 14.67 16.78
C LEU A 13 3.94 14.82 15.30
N CYS A 14 4.71 15.57 14.50
CA CYS A 14 4.45 15.78 13.08
C CYS A 14 5.18 14.79 12.15
N SER A 15 6.03 13.90 12.68
CA SER A 15 6.83 12.97 11.85
C SER A 15 6.09 11.68 11.48
N THR A 16 4.91 11.43 12.03
CA THR A 16 4.12 10.24 11.69
C THR A 16 3.24 10.49 10.46
N GLN A 17 3.85 10.88 9.35
CA GLN A 17 3.22 10.74 8.04
C GLN A 17 3.53 9.31 7.58
N VAL A 18 2.66 8.36 7.97
CA VAL A 18 2.66 7.04 7.36
C VAL A 18 2.19 7.28 5.92
N LEU A 19 3.09 7.22 4.94
CA LEU A 19 2.67 7.24 3.55
C LEU A 19 1.78 6.02 3.34
N THR A 20 0.48 6.25 3.17
CA THR A 20 -0.49 5.19 2.93
C THR A 20 -0.37 4.77 1.47
N LEU A 21 -0.02 3.51 1.26
CA LEU A 21 0.09 2.93 -0.08
C LEU A 21 -1.27 2.97 -0.77
N ARG A 22 -1.27 3.34 -2.05
CA ARG A 22 -2.46 3.31 -2.91
C ARG A 22 -2.29 2.19 -3.92
N CYS A 23 -3.27 1.30 -4.03
CA CYS A 23 -3.23 0.18 -4.97
C CYS A 23 -4.44 0.17 -5.89
N TYR A 24 -4.31 -0.51 -7.03
CA TYR A 24 -5.50 -0.98 -7.73
C TYR A 24 -6.05 -2.20 -6.98
N THR A 25 -7.37 -2.25 -6.75
CA THR A 25 -8.04 -3.40 -6.13
C THR A 25 -9.23 -3.86 -6.96
N CYS A 26 -9.56 -5.14 -6.93
CA CYS A 26 -10.77 -5.67 -7.55
C CYS A 26 -11.15 -7.04 -6.98
N GLN A 27 -12.45 -7.32 -7.04
CA GLN A 27 -13.01 -8.64 -6.84
C GLN A 27 -14.01 -8.88 -7.98
N GLY A 28 -13.51 -9.28 -9.15
CA GLY A 28 -14.28 -9.42 -10.40
C GLY A 28 -13.88 -8.41 -11.49
N GLU A 29 -14.84 -7.99 -12.32
CA GLU A 29 -14.56 -7.08 -13.45
C GLU A 29 -14.23 -5.64 -12.99
N ASN A 30 -13.36 -4.95 -13.75
CA ASN A 30 -12.73 -3.65 -13.46
C ASN A 30 -11.54 -3.70 -12.48
N CYS A 31 -10.43 -4.32 -12.87
CA CYS A 31 -9.18 -4.39 -12.09
C CYS A 31 -8.31 -3.14 -12.06
N LYS A 32 -8.93 -1.96 -12.03
CA LYS A 32 -8.24 -0.67 -11.86
C LYS A 32 -8.96 0.27 -10.89
N VAL A 33 -9.69 -0.25 -9.89
CA VAL A 33 -10.26 0.62 -8.84
C VAL A 33 -9.14 1.10 -7.93
N GLU A 34 -8.91 2.40 -7.87
CA GLU A 34 -7.93 3.00 -6.96
C GLU A 34 -8.42 2.93 -5.51
N THR A 35 -7.61 2.34 -4.64
CA THR A 35 -7.93 2.15 -3.23
C THR A 35 -6.77 2.61 -2.37
N VAL A 36 -7.07 3.37 -1.33
CA VAL A 36 -6.11 3.67 -0.26
C VAL A 36 -6.05 2.45 0.67
N CYS A 37 -4.88 1.86 0.81
CA CYS A 37 -4.68 0.68 1.64
C CYS A 37 -4.64 1.03 3.13
N GLN A 38 -4.78 0.02 3.98
CA GLN A 38 -4.55 0.17 5.42
C GLN A 38 -3.07 0.52 5.69
N ASP A 39 -2.81 1.21 6.79
CA ASP A 39 -1.47 1.70 7.17
C ASP A 39 -0.42 0.58 7.32
N THR A 40 -0.87 -0.67 7.51
CA THR A 40 -0.02 -1.85 7.64
C THR A 40 0.30 -2.50 6.29
N ALA A 41 -0.46 -2.20 5.24
CA ALA A 41 -0.24 -2.75 3.92
C ALA A 41 1.03 -2.15 3.30
N GLN A 42 1.91 -3.03 2.84
CA GLN A 42 3.18 -2.65 2.22
C GLN A 42 3.23 -3.00 0.74
N TYR A 43 2.28 -3.82 0.27
CA TYR A 43 2.28 -4.37 -1.07
C TYR A 43 0.94 -4.22 -1.78
N CYS A 44 0.99 -3.87 -3.07
CA CYS A 44 -0.09 -4.19 -3.99
C CYS A 44 0.15 -5.58 -4.55
N LYS A 45 -0.80 -6.49 -4.34
CA LYS A 45 -0.78 -7.85 -4.87
C LYS A 45 -1.70 -7.94 -6.07
N THR A 46 -1.21 -8.51 -7.16
CA THR A 46 -2.02 -8.91 -8.32
C THR A 46 -1.91 -10.40 -8.50
N TYR A 47 -3.05 -11.08 -8.55
CA TYR A 47 -3.15 -12.48 -8.97
C TYR A 47 -3.82 -12.53 -10.33
N SER A 48 -3.24 -13.29 -11.27
CA SER A 48 -3.76 -13.46 -12.63
C SER A 48 -3.56 -14.88 -13.11
N ARG A 49 -4.66 -15.59 -13.38
CA ARG A 49 -4.64 -16.95 -13.94
C ARG A 49 -5.78 -17.15 -14.93
N GLY A 50 -5.46 -17.15 -16.22
CA GLY A 50 -6.49 -17.20 -17.26
C GLY A 50 -7.32 -15.91 -17.26
N ASP A 51 -8.63 -16.04 -17.12
CA ASP A 51 -9.56 -14.91 -17.00
C ASP A 51 -9.75 -14.45 -15.53
N ASP A 52 -9.21 -15.20 -14.56
CA ASP A 52 -9.29 -14.85 -13.15
C ASP A 52 -8.23 -13.82 -12.80
N ILE A 53 -8.65 -12.57 -12.55
CA ILE A 53 -7.81 -11.50 -12.05
C ILE A 53 -8.33 -10.97 -10.72
N SER A 54 -7.44 -10.78 -9.76
CA SER A 54 -7.73 -10.07 -8.52
C SER A 54 -6.58 -9.18 -8.12
N ARG A 55 -6.90 -8.06 -7.47
CA ARG A 55 -5.92 -7.13 -6.95
C ARG A 55 -6.27 -6.74 -5.52
N THR A 56 -5.31 -6.81 -4.60
CA THR A 56 -5.51 -6.57 -3.17
C THR A 56 -4.35 -5.76 -2.56
N CYS A 57 -4.63 -5.11 -1.44
CA CYS A 57 -3.60 -4.55 -0.56
C CYS A 57 -3.18 -5.62 0.44
N GLU A 58 -1.89 -5.86 0.61
CA GLU A 58 -1.38 -6.88 1.53
C GLU A 58 -0.24 -6.33 2.39
N GLU A 59 -0.16 -6.79 3.64
CA GLU A 59 0.98 -6.53 4.53
C GLU A 59 2.21 -7.33 4.10
N ILE A 60 1.97 -8.55 3.57
CA ILE A 60 2.99 -9.49 3.13
C ILE A 60 2.57 -10.04 1.77
N CYS A 61 3.49 -10.03 0.81
CA CYS A 61 3.23 -10.57 -0.52
C CYS A 61 4.38 -11.48 -0.96
N VAL A 62 4.03 -12.70 -1.40
CA VAL A 62 4.98 -13.67 -1.96
C VAL A 62 4.63 -13.85 -3.42
N ALA A 63 5.57 -13.49 -4.29
CA ALA A 63 5.41 -13.66 -5.73
C ALA A 63 5.53 -15.14 -6.13
N ASP A 64 4.75 -15.54 -7.13
CA ASP A 64 4.77 -16.87 -7.75
C ASP A 64 4.39 -16.75 -9.25
N ASP A 65 4.18 -17.89 -9.92
CA ASP A 65 3.87 -17.92 -11.37
C ASP A 65 2.60 -17.13 -11.76
N PHE A 66 1.70 -16.88 -10.82
CA PHE A 66 0.43 -16.17 -11.03
C PHE A 66 0.29 -14.91 -10.18
N THR A 67 1.24 -14.63 -9.30
CA THR A 67 1.18 -13.56 -8.30
C THR A 67 2.34 -12.58 -8.46
N THR A 68 2.03 -11.31 -8.66
CA THR A 68 3.00 -10.21 -8.68
C THR A 68 2.76 -9.27 -7.50
N CYS A 69 3.85 -8.79 -6.90
CA CYS A 69 3.85 -7.88 -5.77
C CYS A 69 4.63 -6.60 -6.11
N CYS A 70 4.14 -5.44 -5.69
CA CYS A 70 4.85 -4.17 -5.82
C CYS A 70 4.66 -3.32 -4.54
N GLU A 71 5.53 -2.34 -4.31
CA GLU A 71 5.48 -1.44 -3.13
C GLU A 71 5.19 0.02 -3.50
N SER A 72 4.93 0.31 -4.78
CA SER A 72 4.72 1.67 -5.28
C SER A 72 3.25 1.96 -5.55
N ASP A 73 2.84 3.21 -5.32
CA ASP A 73 1.48 3.67 -5.59
C ASP A 73 1.02 3.34 -7.01
N LEU A 74 -0.17 2.74 -7.10
CA LEU A 74 -0.92 2.45 -8.32
C LEU A 74 -0.09 1.72 -9.38
N CYS A 75 0.76 0.78 -8.95
CA CYS A 75 1.59 0.03 -9.89
C CYS A 75 0.74 -0.78 -10.87
N GLU A 76 1.17 -0.80 -12.13
CA GLU A 76 0.57 -1.61 -13.18
C GLU A 76 1.29 -2.96 -13.26
N THR A 77 0.94 -3.88 -12.35
CA THR A 77 1.37 -5.29 -12.37
C THR A 77 0.36 -6.19 -13.08
#